data_AF-A0A2G9TWC7-F1
#
_entry.id   AF-A0A2G9TWC7-F1
#
_cell.length_a   1.000
_cell.length_b   1.000
_cell.length_c   1.000
_cell.angle_alpha   90.00
_cell.angle_beta   90.00
_cell.angle_gamma   90.00
#
_symmetry.space_group_name_H-M   'P 1'
#
loop_
_entity.id
_entity.type
_entity.pdbx_description
1 polymer ?
#
loop_
_entity_poly.entity_id
_entity_poly.type
_entity_poly.pdbx_seq_one_letter_code
_entity_poly.pdbx_strand_id
1 'polypeptide(L)'
;QVYRYFAYDCAGTFPGIPEGPPKKHTDVICTRAYSDVAPSTGGELVYKVISPHIATENPYADEIANLLKITNLRFNFTKLHTLGDDLLDYRPEIEEKYYYAIYEIVVRGSCSCYGHASRCIPIENNNDPALSRADIVSGLCVLVTQKY
;
A
#
# COMPACT_ATOMS: atom_id res chain seq x y z
N GLN A 1 -2.33 -11.36 -2.94
CA GLN A 1 -3.62 -10.97 -2.34
C GLN A 1 -3.89 -9.50 -2.64
N VAL A 2 -5.15 -9.09 -2.74
CA VAL A 2 -5.54 -7.67 -2.85
C VAL A 2 -5.85 -7.15 -1.45
N TYR A 3 -5.35 -5.95 -1.12
CA TYR A 3 -5.56 -5.32 0.19
C TYR A 3 -6.75 -4.36 0.20
N ARG A 4 -6.90 -3.55 -0.83
CA ARG A 4 -7.92 -2.49 -0.90
C ARG A 4 -8.15 -2.07 -2.35
N TYR A 5 -9.39 -1.70 -2.66
CA TYR A 5 -9.74 -1.01 -3.90
C TYR A 5 -10.06 0.46 -3.62
N PHE A 6 -9.65 1.33 -4.54
CA PHE A 6 -9.89 2.76 -4.52
C PHE A 6 -10.51 3.16 -5.86
N ALA A 7 -11.69 3.77 -5.85
CA ALA A 7 -12.35 4.23 -7.06
C ALA A 7 -13.33 5.36 -6.75
N TYR A 8 -13.43 6.32 -7.67
CA TYR A 8 -14.45 7.37 -7.60
C TYR A 8 -15.88 6.81 -7.65
N ASP A 9 -16.07 5.79 -8.50
CA ASP A 9 -17.29 4.99 -8.59
C ASP A 9 -16.95 3.51 -8.36
N CYS A 10 -17.08 3.08 -7.11
CA CYS A 10 -16.81 1.70 -6.70
C CYS A 10 -17.74 0.70 -7.39
N ALA A 11 -19.04 1.01 -7.49
CA ALA A 11 -20.03 0.11 -8.06
C ALA A 11 -19.78 -0.12 -9.55
N GLY A 12 -19.42 0.95 -10.29
CA GLY A 12 -19.10 0.86 -11.71
C GLY A 12 -17.72 0.27 -12.01
N THR A 13 -16.69 0.63 -11.23
CA THR A 13 -15.30 0.23 -11.52
C THR A 13 -14.96 -1.17 -11.00
N PHE A 14 -15.47 -1.52 -9.81
CA PHE A 14 -15.21 -2.79 -9.14
C PHE A 14 -16.52 -3.46 -8.72
N PRO A 15 -17.36 -3.88 -9.69
CA PRO A 15 -18.65 -4.50 -9.39
C PRO A 15 -18.47 -5.77 -8.54
N GLY A 16 -19.30 -5.91 -7.50
CA GLY A 16 -19.26 -7.04 -6.58
C GLY A 16 -18.26 -6.91 -5.42
N ILE A 17 -17.42 -5.87 -5.41
CA ILE A 17 -16.61 -5.53 -4.24
C ILE A 17 -17.47 -4.68 -3.29
N PRO A 18 -17.60 -5.06 -2.00
CA PRO A 18 -18.39 -4.29 -1.05
C PRO A 18 -17.80 -2.89 -0.84
N GLU A 19 -18.67 -1.89 -0.88
CA GLU A 19 -18.34 -0.50 -0.59
C GLU A 19 -18.69 -0.17 0.88
N GLY A 20 -17.84 0.61 1.54
CA GLY A 20 -18.04 1.06 2.93
C GLY A 20 -16.86 0.70 3.83
N PRO A 21 -16.91 1.01 5.14
CA PRO A 21 -15.82 0.71 6.06
C PRO A 21 -15.63 -0.81 6.24
N PRO A 22 -14.39 -1.29 6.37
CA PRO A 22 -14.13 -2.70 6.67
C PRO A 22 -14.64 -3.04 8.07
N LYS A 23 -15.15 -4.26 8.27
CA LYS A 23 -15.58 -4.78 9.58
C LYS A 23 -14.47 -5.61 10.23
N LYS A 24 -13.64 -6.27 9.42
CA LYS A 24 -12.44 -7.02 9.81
C LYS A 24 -11.21 -6.47 9.12
N HIS A 25 -10.04 -6.69 9.69
CA HIS A 25 -8.76 -6.28 9.07
C HIS A 25 -8.51 -6.96 7.71
N THR A 26 -9.07 -8.16 7.52
CA THR A 26 -8.94 -8.97 6.30
C THR A 26 -9.96 -8.64 5.22
N ASP A 27 -10.94 -7.77 5.50
CA ASP A 27 -11.98 -7.42 4.54
C ASP A 27 -11.39 -6.63 3.37
N VAL A 28 -11.64 -7.15 2.16
CA VAL A 28 -11.29 -6.45 0.91
C VAL A 28 -12.51 -5.68 0.43
N ILE A 29 -12.44 -4.36 0.58
CA ILE A 29 -13.51 -3.41 0.25
C ILE A 29 -13.04 -2.42 -0.83
N CYS A 30 -14.01 -1.73 -1.41
CA CYS A 30 -13.78 -0.53 -2.20
C CYS A 30 -14.13 0.73 -1.39
N THR A 31 -13.33 1.78 -1.54
CA THR A 31 -13.60 3.09 -0.96
C THR A 31 -13.40 4.19 -2.00
N ARG A 32 -14.20 5.25 -1.88
CA ARG A 32 -14.05 6.49 -2.69
C ARG A 32 -13.03 7.46 -2.11
N ALA A 33 -12.59 7.23 -0.87
CA ALA A 33 -11.58 8.07 -0.24
C ALA A 33 -10.31 8.12 -1.12
N TYR A 34 -9.74 9.32 -1.28
CA TYR A 34 -8.55 9.57 -2.10
C TYR A 34 -8.73 9.33 -3.61
N SER A 35 -9.97 9.20 -4.09
CA SER A 35 -10.28 8.95 -5.50
C SER A 35 -11.05 10.10 -6.15
N ASP A 36 -11.10 11.27 -5.50
CA ASP A 36 -11.69 12.46 -6.08
C ASP A 36 -10.78 13.07 -7.15
N VAL A 37 -11.37 13.71 -8.14
CA VAL A 37 -10.65 14.41 -9.23
C VAL A 37 -9.78 15.56 -8.69
N ALA A 38 -10.19 16.15 -7.57
CA ALA A 38 -9.44 17.19 -6.88
C ALA A 38 -8.75 16.61 -5.63
N PRO A 39 -7.54 17.10 -5.28
CA PRO A 39 -6.77 18.14 -5.96
C PRO A 39 -6.07 17.62 -7.23
N SER A 40 -5.81 18.50 -8.19
CA SER A 40 -5.15 18.15 -9.47
C SER A 40 -3.65 17.85 -9.33
N THR A 41 -3.01 18.27 -8.24
CA THR A 41 -1.63 17.95 -7.89
C THR A 41 -1.49 17.85 -6.37
N GLY A 42 -0.49 17.11 -5.90
CA GLY A 42 -0.26 16.90 -4.47
C GLY A 42 -1.35 16.11 -3.75
N GLY A 43 -2.22 15.41 -4.50
CA GLY A 43 -3.15 14.46 -3.92
C GLY A 43 -2.40 13.31 -3.24
N GLU A 44 -2.92 12.85 -2.11
CA GLU A 44 -2.32 11.78 -1.33
C GLU A 44 -3.26 10.57 -1.27
N LEU A 45 -2.68 9.38 -1.20
CA LEU A 45 -3.40 8.15 -0.88
C LEU A 45 -2.73 7.48 0.31
N VAL A 46 -3.50 7.30 1.39
CA VAL A 46 -3.02 6.65 2.60
C VAL A 46 -3.79 5.37 2.87
N TYR A 47 -3.05 4.27 3.00
CA TYR A 47 -3.59 2.98 3.37
C TYR A 47 -2.89 2.43 4.62
N LYS A 48 -3.68 2.01 5.61
CA LYS A 48 -3.21 1.32 6.81
C LYS A 48 -3.71 -0.11 6.78
N VAL A 49 -2.80 -1.08 6.76
CA VAL A 49 -3.13 -2.52 6.76
C VAL A 49 -3.98 -2.87 7.99
N ILE A 50 -3.57 -2.38 9.16
CA ILE A 50 -4.36 -2.47 10.38
C ILE A 50 -5.14 -1.17 10.55
N SER A 51 -6.45 -1.25 10.29
CA SER A 51 -7.37 -0.14 10.49
C SER A 51 -7.40 0.27 11.96
N PRO A 52 -7.21 1.56 12.30
CA PRO A 52 -7.30 2.04 13.68
C PRO A 52 -8.73 2.01 14.25
N HIS A 53 -9.74 1.79 13.40
CA HIS A 53 -11.15 1.75 13.79
C HIS A 53 -11.66 0.33 14.09
N ILE A 54 -10.84 -0.70 13.85
CA ILE A 54 -11.16 -2.09 14.17
C ILE A 54 -10.27 -2.50 15.34
N ALA A 55 -10.87 -3.02 16.40
CA ALA A 55 -10.11 -3.48 17.57
C ALA A 55 -9.27 -4.70 17.20
N THR A 56 -7.97 -4.65 17.49
CA THR A 56 -7.06 -5.79 17.34
C THR A 56 -6.89 -6.46 18.71
N GLU A 57 -7.59 -7.56 18.94
CA GLU A 57 -7.53 -8.28 20.22
C GLU A 57 -6.16 -8.96 20.42
N ASN A 58 -5.66 -9.63 19.38
CA ASN A 58 -4.36 -10.30 19.39
C ASN A 58 -3.53 -9.88 18.16
N PRO A 59 -2.51 -9.02 18.31
CA PRO A 59 -1.66 -8.59 17.20
C PRO A 59 -0.78 -9.72 16.63
N TYR A 60 -0.66 -10.84 17.34
CA TYR A 60 0.10 -12.02 16.91
C TYR A 60 -0.79 -13.12 16.31
N ALA A 61 -2.10 -12.88 16.16
CA ALA A 61 -2.97 -13.83 15.48
C ALA A 61 -2.50 -14.05 14.03
N ASP A 62 -2.60 -15.29 13.54
CA ASP A 62 -2.10 -15.67 12.20
C ASP A 62 -2.68 -14.79 11.09
N GLU A 63 -3.96 -14.41 11.18
CA GLU A 63 -4.58 -13.52 10.19
C GLU A 63 -3.93 -12.14 10.13
N ILE A 64 -3.55 -11.58 11.29
CA ILE A 64 -2.88 -10.27 11.41
C ILE A 64 -1.44 -10.38 10.94
N ALA A 65 -0.72 -11.42 11.38
CA ALA A 65 0.65 -11.68 10.95
C ALA A 65 0.74 -11.88 9.44
N ASN A 66 -0.20 -12.61 8.84
CA ASN A 66 -0.26 -12.83 7.40
C ASN A 66 -0.60 -11.55 6.61
N LEU A 67 -1.44 -10.66 7.15
CA LEU A 67 -1.71 -9.35 6.55
C LEU A 67 -0.50 -8.41 6.60
N LEU A 68 0.29 -8.45 7.69
CA LEU A 68 1.46 -7.59 7.85
C LEU A 68 2.68 -8.11 7.07
N LYS A 69 2.76 -9.42 6.85
CA LYS A 69 3.89 -10.06 6.19
C LYS A 69 3.80 -9.92 4.68
N ILE A 70 4.72 -9.16 4.11
CA ILE A 70 4.83 -8.95 2.67
C ILE A 70 6.29 -9.04 2.21
N THR A 71 6.48 -9.46 0.97
CA THR A 71 7.78 -9.42 0.28
C THR A 71 7.74 -8.53 -0.96
N ASN A 72 6.55 -8.32 -1.51
CA ASN A 72 6.33 -7.54 -2.72
C ASN A 72 5.09 -6.65 -2.51
N LEU A 73 5.21 -5.41 -2.96
CA LEU A 73 4.10 -4.46 -3.04
C LEU A 73 3.83 -4.15 -4.51
N ARG A 74 2.55 -4.10 -4.87
CA ARG A 74 2.12 -3.79 -6.23
C ARG A 74 0.95 -2.83 -6.19
N PHE A 75 1.13 -1.68 -6.84
CA PHE A 75 0.05 -0.74 -7.16
C PHE A 75 -0.47 -1.06 -8.55
N ASN A 76 -1.79 -1.12 -8.73
CA ASN A 76 -2.41 -1.39 -10.01
C ASN A 76 -3.37 -0.24 -10.36
N PHE A 77 -2.93 0.65 -11.26
CA PHE A 77 -3.72 1.77 -11.74
C PHE A 77 -4.59 1.31 -12.92
N THR A 78 -5.90 1.45 -12.78
CA THR A 78 -6.86 0.84 -13.71
C THR A 78 -7.69 1.84 -14.51
N LYS A 79 -7.84 3.08 -14.02
CA LYS A 79 -8.63 4.12 -14.68
C LYS A 79 -8.09 5.52 -14.36
N LEU A 80 -7.90 6.33 -15.39
CA LEU A 80 -7.56 7.74 -15.27
C LEU A 80 -8.81 8.58 -15.05
N HIS A 81 -8.65 9.70 -14.35
CA HIS A 81 -9.66 10.75 -14.38
C HIS A 81 -9.54 11.53 -15.69
N THR A 82 -10.64 11.63 -16.41
CA THR A 82 -10.78 12.55 -17.55
C THR A 82 -11.82 13.62 -17.23
N LEU A 83 -11.73 14.76 -17.92
CA LEU A 83 -12.68 15.87 -17.78
C LEU A 83 -13.75 15.87 -18.88
N GLY A 84 -13.79 14.82 -19.71
CA GLY A 84 -14.75 14.64 -20.80
C GLY A 84 -14.38 15.31 -22.12
N ASP A 85 -13.24 16.02 -22.19
CA ASP A 85 -12.72 16.57 -23.46
C ASP A 85 -12.21 15.47 -24.41
N ASP A 86 -11.80 14.33 -23.85
CA ASP A 86 -11.46 13.10 -24.57
C ASP A 86 -12.62 12.53 -25.40
N LEU A 87 -13.87 12.82 -25.00
CA LEU A 87 -15.06 12.36 -25.73
C LEU A 87 -15.42 13.26 -26.93
N LEU A 88 -14.94 14.51 -26.93
CA LEU A 88 -15.30 15.53 -27.90
C LEU A 88 -14.22 15.74 -28.96
N ASP A 89 -12.96 15.42 -28.65
CA ASP A 89 -11.83 15.66 -29.52
C ASP A 89 -10.79 14.52 -29.39
N TYR A 90 -10.60 13.78 -30.48
CA TYR A 90 -9.80 12.54 -30.57
C TYR A 90 -8.37 12.79 -31.02
N ARG A 91 -7.92 14.04 -30.97
CA ARG A 91 -6.55 14.40 -31.31
C ARG A 91 -5.58 13.81 -30.28
N PRO A 92 -4.42 13.26 -30.71
CA PRO A 92 -3.46 12.63 -29.80
C PRO A 92 -2.97 13.58 -28.70
N GLU A 93 -2.93 14.88 -28.96
CA GLU A 93 -2.56 15.91 -27.99
C GLU A 93 -3.51 16.00 -26.78
N ILE A 94 -4.72 15.43 -26.86
CA ILE A 94 -5.66 15.35 -25.72
C ILE A 94 -5.37 14.14 -24.85
N GLU A 95 -5.07 12.98 -25.45
CA GLU A 95 -4.71 11.77 -24.71
C GLU A 95 -3.40 11.97 -23.93
N GLU A 96 -2.46 12.75 -24.47
CA GLU A 96 -1.19 13.09 -23.81
C GLU A 96 -1.36 13.88 -22.49
N LYS A 97 -2.54 14.46 -22.23
CA LYS A 97 -2.81 15.21 -20.99
C LYS A 97 -3.11 14.29 -19.80
N TYR A 98 -3.53 13.05 -20.06
CA TYR A 98 -4.03 12.14 -19.03
C TYR A 98 -3.00 11.05 -18.74
N TYR A 99 -2.34 11.17 -17.60
CA TYR A 99 -1.30 10.24 -17.19
C TYR A 99 -1.28 10.06 -15.67
N TYR A 100 -0.68 8.95 -15.23
CA TYR A 100 -0.38 8.74 -13.82
C TYR A 100 1.00 9.35 -13.51
N ALA A 101 1.08 10.12 -12.43
CA ALA A 101 2.34 10.60 -11.90
C ALA A 101 2.34 10.46 -10.38
N ILE A 102 3.49 10.08 -9.81
CA ILE A 102 3.66 9.90 -8.37
C ILE A 102 4.94 10.64 -7.98
N TYR A 103 4.82 11.58 -7.04
CA TYR A 103 5.98 12.31 -6.51
C TYR A 103 6.81 11.45 -5.55
N GLU A 104 6.13 10.76 -4.61
CA GLU A 104 6.78 9.99 -3.57
C GLU A 104 5.94 8.76 -3.21
N ILE A 105 6.63 7.67 -2.85
CA ILE A 105 6.03 6.48 -2.26
C ILE A 105 6.74 6.22 -0.93
N VAL A 106 5.99 6.31 0.17
CA VAL A 106 6.49 6.00 1.51
C VAL A 106 5.86 4.70 2.00
N VAL A 107 6.68 3.66 2.16
CA VAL A 107 6.26 2.39 2.76
C VAL A 107 6.82 2.30 4.17
N ARG A 108 5.93 2.36 5.17
CA ARG A 108 6.31 2.19 6.57
C ARG A 108 6.18 0.73 6.97
N GLY A 109 7.26 0.17 7.52
CA GLY A 109 7.30 -1.22 7.95
C GLY A 109 8.54 -1.52 8.79
N SER A 110 8.67 -2.79 9.16
CA SER A 110 9.80 -3.30 9.94
C SER A 110 10.16 -4.72 9.52
N CYS A 111 11.38 -5.11 9.83
CA CYS A 111 11.84 -6.49 9.77
C CYS A 111 11.01 -7.37 10.73
N SER A 112 10.51 -8.52 10.26
CA SER A 112 9.70 -9.43 11.08
C SER A 112 10.55 -10.57 11.66
N CYS A 113 10.81 -10.51 12.96
CA CYS A 113 11.59 -11.51 13.71
C CYS A 113 10.78 -12.27 14.76
N TYR A 114 9.45 -12.19 14.70
CA TYR A 114 8.52 -12.86 15.65
C TYR A 114 8.88 -12.62 17.14
N GLY A 115 9.44 -11.45 17.46
CA GLY A 115 9.84 -11.10 18.84
C GLY A 115 11.20 -11.65 19.30
N HIS A 116 11.94 -12.38 18.46
CA HIS A 116 13.22 -12.99 18.83
C HIS A 116 14.47 -12.15 18.53
N ALA A 117 14.29 -10.95 17.99
CA ALA A 117 15.38 -10.01 17.73
C ALA A 117 14.91 -8.58 17.97
N SER A 118 15.83 -7.75 18.46
CA SER A 118 15.63 -6.30 18.63
C SER A 118 16.23 -5.48 17.48
N ARG A 119 17.02 -6.09 16.61
CA ARG A 119 17.66 -5.43 15.46
C ARG A 119 17.78 -6.36 14.27
N CYS A 120 17.78 -5.77 13.08
CA CYS A 120 18.11 -6.46 11.83
C CYS A 120 19.34 -5.84 11.17
N ILE A 121 20.10 -6.69 10.50
CA ILE A 121 21.30 -6.32 9.73
C ILE A 121 21.07 -6.57 8.24
N PRO A 122 21.85 -5.94 7.35
CA PRO A 122 21.76 -6.20 5.92
C PRO A 122 21.89 -7.69 5.62
N ILE A 123 21.11 -8.18 4.65
CA ILE A 123 21.27 -9.55 4.14
C ILE A 123 22.57 -9.53 3.34
N GLU A 124 23.59 -10.28 3.78
CA GLU A 124 24.89 -10.38 3.10
C GLU A 124 24.65 -10.80 1.65
N ASN A 125 24.89 -9.88 0.70
CA ASN A 125 25.13 -10.09 -0.74
C ASN A 125 24.92 -8.86 -1.64
N ASN A 126 24.57 -7.67 -1.12
CA ASN A 126 24.47 -6.47 -1.96
C ASN A 126 25.51 -5.43 -1.57
N ASN A 127 26.55 -5.30 -2.38
CA ASN A 127 27.51 -4.18 -2.37
C ASN A 127 26.88 -2.88 -2.91
N ASP A 128 25.56 -2.70 -2.74
CA ASP A 128 24.87 -1.50 -3.20
C ASP A 128 25.14 -0.36 -2.19
N PRO A 129 25.82 0.73 -2.57
CA PRO A 129 26.05 1.86 -1.68
C PRO A 129 24.75 2.48 -1.17
N ALA A 130 23.61 2.30 -1.86
CA ALA A 130 22.31 2.72 -1.35
C ALA A 130 21.97 2.04 -0.03
N LEU A 131 22.33 0.76 0.17
CA LEU A 131 22.09 -0.04 1.38
C LEU A 131 22.89 0.43 2.61
N SER A 132 23.83 1.36 2.44
CA SER A 132 24.63 1.93 3.53
C SER A 132 23.96 3.11 4.23
N ARG A 133 22.82 3.61 3.72
CA ARG A 133 22.11 4.74 4.33
C ARG A 133 21.50 4.35 5.68
N ALA A 134 21.58 5.26 6.65
CA ALA A 134 21.11 5.03 8.01
C ALA A 134 19.59 4.81 8.14
N ASP A 135 18.81 5.24 7.15
CA ASP A 135 17.34 5.15 7.11
C ASP A 135 16.82 3.84 6.50
N ILE A 136 17.70 2.90 6.14
CA ILE A 136 17.29 1.63 5.54
C ILE A 136 16.86 0.60 6.58
N VAL A 137 15.68 0.03 6.33
CA VAL A 137 15.16 -1.11 7.08
C VAL A 137 15.80 -2.39 6.54
N SER A 138 16.66 -3.01 7.35
CA SER A 138 17.35 -4.26 7.00
C SER A 138 16.52 -5.51 7.31
N GLY A 139 16.82 -6.65 6.67
CA GLY A 139 15.96 -7.85 6.71
C GLY A 139 16.46 -9.06 7.50
N LEU A 140 17.75 -9.13 7.88
CA LEU A 140 18.30 -10.30 8.59
C LEU A 140 18.23 -10.10 10.11
N CYS A 141 17.42 -10.89 10.79
CA CYS A 141 17.27 -10.83 12.25
C CYS A 141 18.56 -11.24 12.98
N VAL A 142 19.00 -10.42 13.94
CA VAL A 142 20.04 -10.83 14.89
C VAL A 142 19.36 -11.44 16.10
N LEU A 143 19.22 -12.76 16.07
CA LEU A 143 18.55 -13.50 17.14
C LEU A 143 19.33 -13.36 18.45
N VAL A 144 18.62 -12.99 19.51
CA VAL A 144 19.14 -13.11 20.87
C VAL A 144 18.93 -14.54 21.32
N THR A 145 20.02 -15.27 21.57
CA THR A 145 19.92 -16.50 22.35
C THR A 145 19.47 -16.11 23.76
N GLN A 146 18.24 -16.48 24.12
CA GLN A 146 17.90 -16.53 25.55
C GLN A 146 18.81 -17.60 26.17
N LYS A 147 19.90 -17.15 26.82
CA LYS A 147 20.57 -17.97 27.84
C LYS A 147 19.53 -18.14 28.96
N TYR A 148 18.83 -19.26 28.94
CA TYR A 148 18.18 -19.81 30.12
C TYR A 148 19.24 -20.32 31.09
#